data_AF-A0A4P6L1Z2-F1
#
_entry.id   AF-A0A4P6L1Z2-F1
#
_cell.length_a   1.000
_cell.length_b   1.000
_cell.length_c   1.000
_cell.angle_alpha   90.00
_cell.angle_beta   90.00
_cell.angle_gamma   90.00
#
_symmetry.space_group_name_H-M   'P 1'
#
loop_
_entity.id
_entity.type
_entity.pdbx_description
1 polymer ?
#
loop_
_entity_poly.entity_id
_entity_poly.type
_entity_poly.pdbx_seq_one_letter_code
_entity_poly.pdbx_strand_id
1 'polypeptide(L)'
;MSERQAQTGFTLVELLAGLAIAAILVLPLADLLRTGADSARITRAALDLNENARLALGRIARTAADTPEAKAVTDVAPASWLAPVTYTLTGTDLVERKAGISSVIASNVAAFELSAPEVVDGRPLLAIALTLSAEGTTVTRTRTVRVGPRTPDGEQP
;
A
#
# COMPACT_ATOMS: atom_id res chain seq x y z
N MET A 1 63.83 -15.82 33.78
CA MET A 1 62.97 -16.94 34.23
C MET A 1 61.76 -16.92 33.32
N SER A 2 61.71 -17.83 32.35
CA SER A 2 60.61 -17.94 31.40
C SER A 2 59.60 -18.93 31.95
N GLU A 3 58.41 -18.45 32.32
CA GLU A 3 57.29 -19.31 32.69
C GLU A 3 56.86 -20.09 31.45
N ARG A 4 57.11 -21.41 31.45
CA ARG A 4 56.51 -22.32 30.48
C ARG A 4 55.04 -22.44 30.84
N GLN A 5 54.20 -21.62 30.20
CA GLN A 5 52.77 -21.84 30.15
C GLN A 5 52.51 -23.24 29.56
N ALA A 6 52.04 -24.16 30.40
CA ALA A 6 51.64 -25.49 29.96
C ALA A 6 50.45 -25.33 29.00
N GLN A 7 50.68 -25.53 27.70
CA GLN A 7 49.60 -25.66 26.73
C GLN A 7 48.86 -26.96 27.02
N THR A 8 47.77 -26.86 27.77
CA THR A 8 46.82 -27.95 27.97
C THR A 8 46.08 -28.14 26.64
N GLY A 9 46.45 -29.18 25.89
CA GLY A 9 45.79 -29.49 24.62
C GLY A 9 44.35 -29.93 24.86
N PHE A 10 43.40 -29.37 24.12
CA PHE A 10 41.99 -29.78 24.17
C PHE A 10 41.86 -31.26 23.83
N THR A 11 41.12 -31.99 24.65
CA THR A 11 40.82 -33.40 24.34
C THR A 11 39.77 -33.48 23.23
N LEU A 12 39.81 -34.56 22.45
CA LEU A 12 38.85 -34.81 21.37
C LEU A 12 37.40 -34.86 21.91
N VAL A 13 37.24 -35.30 23.16
CA VAL A 13 35.96 -35.30 23.88
C VAL A 13 35.46 -33.88 24.16
N GLU A 14 36.33 -32.97 24.60
CA GLU A 14 35.94 -31.55 24.83
C GLU A 14 35.58 -30.84 23.53
N LEU A 15 36.27 -31.13 22.43
CA LEU A 15 35.91 -30.60 21.11
C LEU A 15 34.53 -31.08 20.66
N LEU A 16 34.23 -32.38 20.83
CA LEU A 16 32.92 -32.94 20.50
C LEU A 16 31.82 -32.39 21.41
N ALA A 17 32.09 -32.25 22.71
CA ALA A 17 31.15 -31.66 23.66
C ALA A 17 30.86 -30.19 23.34
N GLY A 18 31.90 -29.39 23.04
CA GLY A 18 31.75 -28.01 22.62
C GLY A 18 30.98 -27.85 21.31
N LEU A 19 31.24 -28.72 20.33
CA LEU A 19 30.50 -28.75 19.07
C LEU A 19 29.02 -29.12 19.27
N ALA A 20 28.74 -30.09 20.13
CA ALA A 20 27.36 -30.48 20.46
C ALA A 20 26.59 -29.33 21.13
N ILE A 21 27.22 -28.63 22.08
CA ILE A 21 26.62 -27.45 22.72
C ILE A 21 26.40 -26.33 21.69
N ALA A 22 27.40 -26.05 20.83
CA ALA A 22 27.25 -25.04 19.78
C ALA A 22 26.11 -25.37 18.81
N ALA A 23 25.97 -26.64 18.40
CA ALA A 23 24.89 -27.08 17.52
C ALA A 23 23.50 -26.91 18.17
N ILE A 24 23.38 -27.25 19.46
CA ILE A 24 22.14 -27.05 20.22
C ILE A 24 21.77 -25.57 20.29
N LEU A 25 22.75 -24.68 20.44
CA LEU A 25 22.53 -23.24 20.52
C LEU A 25 22.19 -22.61 19.16
N VAL A 26 22.72 -23.13 18.04
CA VAL A 26 22.49 -22.55 16.70
C VAL A 26 21.06 -22.80 16.19
N LEU A 27 20.44 -23.91 16.55
CA LEU A 27 19.07 -24.25 16.13
C LEU A 27 18.03 -23.15 16.42
N PRO A 28 17.85 -22.67 17.66
CA PRO A 28 16.90 -21.60 17.95
C PRO A 28 17.27 -20.27 17.27
N LEU A 29 18.55 -20.00 17.03
CA LEU A 29 18.97 -18.80 16.28
C LEU A 29 18.52 -18.86 14.81
N ALA A 30 18.60 -20.03 14.18
CA ALA A 30 18.15 -20.22 12.80
C ALA A 30 16.62 -19.96 12.68
N ASP A 31 15.83 -20.45 13.63
CA ASP A 31 14.39 -20.24 13.65
C ASP A 31 14.00 -18.77 13.90
N LEU A 32 14.72 -18.08 14.78
CA LEU A 32 14.53 -16.65 15.01
C LEU A 32 14.86 -15.83 13.76
N LEU A 33 15.96 -16.15 13.07
CA LEU A 33 16.35 -15.48 11.82
C LEU A 33 15.31 -15.70 10.72
N ARG A 34 14.80 -16.93 10.59
CA ARG A 34 13.76 -17.27 9.62
C ARG A 34 12.47 -16.50 9.89
N THR A 35 12.01 -16.51 11.15
CA THR A 35 10.80 -15.79 11.57
C THR A 35 10.95 -14.28 11.36
N GLY A 36 12.13 -13.73 11.64
CA GLY A 36 12.45 -12.33 11.39
C GLY A 36 12.43 -11.97 9.90
N ALA A 37 12.98 -12.83 9.03
CA ALA A 37 12.96 -12.64 7.59
C ALA A 37 11.53 -12.67 7.03
N ASP A 38 10.72 -13.63 7.47
CA ASP A 38 9.31 -13.75 7.06
C ASP A 38 8.51 -12.51 7.50
N SER A 39 8.72 -12.05 8.74
CA SER A 39 8.07 -10.84 9.28
C SER A 39 8.46 -9.58 8.49
N ALA A 40 9.74 -9.45 8.12
CA ALA A 40 10.23 -8.33 7.33
C ALA A 40 9.62 -8.33 5.92
N ARG A 41 9.44 -9.50 5.31
CA ARG A 41 8.78 -9.63 4.00
C ARG A 41 7.32 -9.18 4.05
N ILE A 42 6.56 -9.68 5.03
CA ILE A 42 5.14 -9.30 5.19
C ILE A 42 5.00 -7.79 5.41
N THR A 43 5.88 -7.22 6.25
CA THR A 43 5.86 -5.78 6.52
C THR A 43 6.15 -4.96 5.27
N ARG A 44 7.13 -5.37 4.46
CA ARG A 44 7.44 -4.70 3.19
C ARG A 44 6.27 -4.78 2.21
N ALA A 45 5.66 -5.96 2.05
CA ALA A 45 4.49 -6.14 1.21
C ALA A 45 3.33 -5.21 1.64
N ALA A 46 3.09 -5.07 2.94
CA ALA A 46 2.09 -4.15 3.47
C ALA A 46 2.40 -2.67 3.16
N LEU A 47 3.67 -2.27 3.26
CA LEU A 47 4.12 -0.91 2.93
C LEU A 47 3.95 -0.60 1.44
N ASP A 48 4.36 -1.53 0.58
CA ASP A 48 4.27 -1.38 -0.88
C ASP A 48 2.80 -1.27 -1.32
N LEU A 49 1.92 -2.12 -0.78
CA LEU A 49 0.47 -2.02 -1.02
C LEU A 49 -0.08 -0.67 -0.55
N ASN A 50 0.33 -0.22 0.63
CA ASN A 50 -0.14 1.04 1.19
C ASN A 50 0.32 2.27 0.38
N GLU A 51 1.56 2.25 -0.12
CA GLU A 51 2.08 3.28 -1.01
C GLU A 51 1.32 3.29 -2.35
N ASN A 52 1.11 2.11 -2.95
CA ASN A 52 0.35 1.98 -4.19
C ASN A 52 -1.09 2.52 -4.04
N ALA A 53 -1.78 2.15 -2.94
CA ALA A 53 -3.12 2.69 -2.65
C ALA A 53 -3.10 4.21 -2.53
N ARG A 54 -2.09 4.77 -1.84
CA ARG A 54 -1.97 6.22 -1.65
C ARG A 54 -1.73 6.95 -2.97
N LEU A 55 -0.87 6.43 -3.84
CA LEU A 55 -0.60 7.00 -5.16
C LEU A 55 -1.84 6.95 -6.06
N ALA A 56 -2.52 5.81 -6.10
CA ALA A 56 -3.76 5.62 -6.86
C ALA A 56 -4.86 6.60 -6.40
N LEU A 57 -5.14 6.65 -5.10
CA LEU A 57 -6.10 7.61 -4.52
C LEU A 57 -5.66 9.07 -4.75
N GLY A 58 -4.35 9.34 -4.71
CA GLY A 58 -3.78 10.64 -5.03
C GLY A 58 -4.08 11.08 -6.46
N ARG A 59 -3.92 10.18 -7.41
CA ARG A 59 -4.20 10.40 -8.83
C ARG A 59 -5.69 10.61 -9.07
N ILE A 60 -6.56 9.73 -8.56
CA ILE A 60 -8.02 9.85 -8.72
C ILE A 60 -8.53 11.15 -8.08
N ALA A 61 -8.06 11.48 -6.88
CA ALA A 61 -8.47 12.71 -6.21
C ALA A 61 -8.03 13.96 -6.97
N ARG A 62 -6.85 13.94 -7.59
CA ARG A 62 -6.40 15.04 -8.46
C ARG A 62 -7.29 15.15 -9.70
N THR A 63 -7.59 14.04 -10.37
CA THR A 63 -8.54 14.02 -11.49
C THR A 63 -9.90 14.59 -11.10
N ALA A 64 -10.44 14.23 -9.93
CA ALA A 64 -11.69 14.75 -9.41
C ALA A 64 -11.66 16.27 -9.16
N ALA A 65 -10.54 16.77 -8.61
CA ALA A 65 -10.34 18.20 -8.39
C ALA A 65 -10.10 18.99 -9.70
N ASP A 66 -9.56 18.36 -10.73
CA ASP A 66 -9.31 19.00 -12.04
C ASP A 66 -10.50 18.87 -13.00
N THR A 67 -11.52 18.11 -12.63
CA THR A 67 -12.74 17.94 -13.44
C THR A 67 -13.49 19.28 -13.47
N PRO A 68 -13.98 19.73 -14.64
CA PRO A 68 -14.90 20.86 -14.73
C PRO A 68 -16.05 20.73 -13.72
N GLU A 69 -16.50 21.85 -13.16
CA GLU A 69 -17.48 21.88 -12.07
C GLU A 69 -18.73 21.06 -12.42
N ALA A 70 -18.82 19.87 -11.83
CA ALA A 70 -19.99 19.03 -11.93
C ALA A 70 -21.04 19.61 -10.98
N LYS A 71 -22.12 20.17 -11.54
CA LYS A 71 -23.30 20.46 -10.73
C LYS A 71 -23.80 19.14 -10.14
N ALA A 72 -23.96 19.09 -8.82
CA ALA A 72 -24.54 17.93 -8.19
C ALA A 72 -25.98 17.78 -8.68
N VAL A 73 -26.20 16.79 -9.55
CA VAL A 73 -27.53 16.37 -9.97
C VAL A 73 -27.81 15.08 -9.20
N THR A 74 -28.83 15.12 -8.33
CA THR A 74 -29.39 13.91 -7.70
C THR A 74 -29.75 12.92 -8.80
N ASP A 75 -29.39 11.64 -8.63
CA ASP A 75 -29.55 10.52 -9.58
C ASP A 75 -28.44 10.31 -10.62
N VAL A 76 -27.33 11.04 -10.53
CA VAL A 76 -26.16 10.79 -11.39
C VAL A 76 -25.13 9.91 -10.68
N ALA A 77 -24.72 8.81 -11.33
CA ALA A 77 -23.71 7.90 -10.79
C ALA A 77 -22.38 8.64 -10.55
N PRO A 78 -21.73 8.51 -9.38
CA PRO A 78 -20.53 9.28 -9.02
C PRO A 78 -19.38 9.14 -10.03
N ALA A 79 -19.26 7.98 -10.68
CA ALA A 79 -18.24 7.73 -11.71
C ALA A 79 -18.36 8.67 -12.91
N SER A 80 -19.59 9.10 -13.27
CA SER A 80 -19.81 10.00 -14.40
C SER A 80 -19.35 11.43 -14.15
N TRP A 81 -19.19 11.82 -12.88
CA TRP A 81 -18.62 13.12 -12.52
C TRP A 81 -17.15 13.23 -12.88
N LEU A 82 -16.45 12.11 -13.12
CA LEU A 82 -15.04 12.10 -13.49
C LEU A 82 -14.83 12.10 -15.02
N ALA A 83 -15.91 12.23 -15.80
CA ALA A 83 -15.80 12.30 -17.25
C ALA A 83 -14.85 13.44 -17.69
N PRO A 84 -13.99 13.21 -18.69
CA PRO A 84 -13.97 12.07 -19.62
C PRO A 84 -13.15 10.87 -19.14
N VAL A 85 -12.73 10.83 -17.87
CA VAL A 85 -11.93 9.73 -17.31
C VAL A 85 -12.87 8.62 -16.83
N THR A 86 -12.52 7.38 -17.14
CA THR A 86 -13.24 6.19 -16.65
C THR A 86 -12.28 5.28 -15.89
N TYR A 87 -12.73 4.74 -14.77
CA TYR A 87 -12.00 3.76 -13.98
C TYR A 87 -12.67 2.41 -14.11
N THR A 88 -11.91 1.39 -14.49
CA THR A 88 -12.42 0.02 -14.68
C THR A 88 -11.45 -0.99 -14.08
N LEU A 89 -11.99 -2.02 -13.42
CA LEU A 89 -11.20 -3.17 -13.00
C LEU A 89 -11.01 -4.13 -14.19
N THR A 90 -9.76 -4.44 -14.52
CA THR A 90 -9.41 -5.44 -15.53
C THR A 90 -8.58 -6.51 -14.84
N GLY A 91 -9.21 -7.65 -14.50
CA GLY A 91 -8.59 -8.62 -13.59
C GLY A 91 -8.42 -8.02 -12.19
N THR A 92 -7.18 -7.98 -11.70
CA THR A 92 -6.80 -7.34 -10.42
C THR A 92 -6.21 -5.94 -10.60
N ASP A 93 -6.19 -5.40 -11.82
CA ASP A 93 -5.66 -4.06 -12.08
C ASP A 93 -6.79 -3.04 -12.16
N LEU A 94 -6.60 -1.91 -11.47
CA LEU A 94 -7.43 -0.73 -11.65
C LEU A 94 -6.85 0.09 -12.79
N VAL A 95 -7.61 0.21 -13.87
CA VAL A 95 -7.21 0.89 -15.09
C VAL A 95 -7.96 2.20 -15.20
N GLU A 96 -7.21 3.29 -15.36
CA GLU A 96 -7.71 4.60 -15.77
C GLU A 96 -7.70 4.68 -17.30
N ARG A 97 -8.81 5.11 -17.89
CA ARG A 97 -8.93 5.40 -19.31
C ARG A 97 -9.26 6.86 -19.54
N LYS A 98 -8.43 7.54 -20.33
CA LYS A 98 -8.59 8.95 -20.72
C LYS A 98 -8.24 9.13 -22.19
N ALA A 99 -9.18 9.67 -22.97
CA ALA A 99 -8.99 9.92 -24.41
C ALA A 99 -8.48 8.69 -25.19
N GLY A 100 -9.01 7.50 -24.90
CA GLY A 100 -8.60 6.24 -25.53
C GLY A 100 -7.31 5.62 -24.98
N ILE A 101 -6.53 6.35 -24.19
CA ILE A 101 -5.31 5.84 -23.54
C ILE A 101 -5.70 5.14 -22.23
N SER A 102 -5.20 3.93 -22.03
CA SER A 102 -5.41 3.15 -20.80
C SER A 102 -4.11 3.10 -19.99
N SER A 103 -4.20 3.30 -18.69
CA SER A 103 -3.07 3.31 -17.74
C SER A 103 -3.47 2.55 -16.48
N VAL A 104 -2.67 1.56 -16.08
CA VAL A 104 -2.83 0.90 -14.78
C VAL A 104 -2.44 1.91 -13.69
N ILE A 105 -3.32 2.12 -12.72
CA ILE A 105 -3.10 3.05 -11.60
C ILE A 105 -2.92 2.35 -10.26
N ALA A 106 -3.40 1.11 -10.14
CA ALA A 106 -3.14 0.22 -9.01
C ALA A 106 -3.24 -1.22 -9.48
N SER A 107 -2.52 -2.12 -8.81
CA SER A 107 -2.53 -3.56 -9.04
C SER A 107 -2.87 -4.28 -7.75
N ASN A 108 -3.32 -5.53 -7.85
CA ASN A 108 -3.81 -6.32 -6.71
C ASN A 108 -5.06 -5.73 -6.06
N VAL A 109 -5.92 -5.12 -6.86
CA VAL A 109 -7.17 -4.50 -6.40
C VAL A 109 -8.19 -5.58 -6.12
N ALA A 110 -8.64 -5.65 -4.87
CA ALA A 110 -9.71 -6.53 -4.43
C ALA A 110 -11.08 -5.83 -4.49
N ALA A 111 -11.12 -4.52 -4.21
CA ALA A 111 -12.33 -3.72 -4.33
C ALA A 111 -11.98 -2.25 -4.66
N PHE A 112 -12.85 -1.62 -5.45
CA PHE A 112 -12.78 -0.19 -5.77
C PHE A 112 -14.19 0.36 -5.82
N GLU A 113 -14.45 1.43 -5.06
CA GLU A 113 -15.77 2.04 -4.95
C GLU A 113 -15.68 3.56 -5.00
N LEU A 114 -16.65 4.14 -5.71
CA LEU A 114 -16.87 5.58 -5.78
C LEU A 114 -18.27 5.87 -5.23
N SER A 115 -18.36 6.72 -4.22
CA SER A 115 -19.62 7.13 -3.63
C SER A 115 -19.69 8.64 -3.45
N ALA A 116 -20.91 9.16 -3.40
CA ALA A 116 -21.21 10.57 -3.26
C ALA A 116 -21.90 10.82 -1.92
N PRO A 117 -21.14 10.89 -0.81
CA PRO A 117 -21.74 11.00 0.51
C PRO A 117 -22.54 12.29 0.73
N GLU A 118 -22.14 13.39 0.10
CA GLU A 118 -22.71 14.72 0.39
C GLU A 118 -22.49 15.71 -0.76
N VAL A 119 -23.32 16.76 -0.80
CA VAL A 119 -23.16 17.94 -1.64
C VAL A 119 -23.01 19.15 -0.72
N VAL A 120 -21.88 19.86 -0.81
CA VAL A 120 -21.58 21.03 0.03
C VAL A 120 -21.41 22.24 -0.88
N ASP A 121 -22.14 23.32 -0.61
CA ASP A 121 -22.15 24.54 -1.43
C ASP A 121 -22.50 24.28 -2.92
N GLY A 122 -23.40 23.31 -3.18
CA GLY A 122 -23.77 22.91 -4.54
C GLY A 122 -22.71 22.07 -5.28
N ARG A 123 -21.61 21.72 -4.61
CA ARG A 123 -20.52 20.89 -5.15
C ARG A 123 -20.52 19.49 -4.53
N PRO A 124 -20.43 18.41 -5.32
CA PRO A 124 -20.42 17.08 -4.77
C PRO A 124 -19.07 16.75 -4.10
N LEU A 125 -19.14 16.11 -2.94
CA LEU A 125 -18.01 15.41 -2.33
C LEU A 125 -17.99 13.97 -2.85
N LEU A 126 -16.85 13.56 -3.41
CA LEU A 126 -16.60 12.21 -3.88
C LEU A 126 -15.79 11.46 -2.83
N ALA A 127 -16.33 10.38 -2.30
CA ALA A 127 -15.60 9.40 -1.51
C ALA A 127 -15.07 8.28 -2.44
N ILE A 128 -13.78 8.01 -2.31
CA ILE A 128 -13.05 7.03 -3.10
C ILE A 128 -12.54 5.98 -2.11
N ALA A 129 -12.98 4.73 -2.25
CA ALA A 129 -12.49 3.61 -1.46
C ALA A 129 -11.73 2.63 -2.35
N LEU A 130 -10.56 2.20 -1.89
CA LEU A 130 -9.68 1.28 -2.59
C LEU A 130 -9.17 0.23 -1.60
N THR A 131 -9.37 -1.03 -1.94
CA THR A 131 -8.85 -2.19 -1.20
C THR A 131 -7.88 -2.96 -2.10
N LEU A 132 -6.64 -3.11 -1.64
CA LEU A 132 -5.62 -3.92 -2.29
C LEU A 132 -5.33 -5.16 -1.45
N SER A 133 -5.06 -6.30 -2.10
CA SER A 133 -4.76 -7.56 -1.43
C SER A 133 -3.68 -8.35 -2.16
N ALA A 134 -2.54 -8.59 -1.49
CA ALA A 134 -1.45 -9.43 -2.02
C ALA A 134 -0.76 -10.20 -0.89
N GLU A 135 -0.32 -11.42 -1.18
CA GLU A 135 0.43 -12.28 -0.24
C GLU A 135 -0.24 -12.43 1.15
N GLY A 136 -1.57 -12.50 1.20
CA GLY A 136 -2.33 -12.61 2.46
C GLY A 136 -2.44 -11.31 3.27
N THR A 137 -1.89 -10.21 2.76
CA THR A 137 -2.02 -8.87 3.33
C THR A 137 -3.09 -8.08 2.59
N THR A 138 -3.97 -7.41 3.33
CA THR A 138 -5.00 -6.53 2.76
C THR A 138 -4.88 -5.12 3.32
N VAL A 139 -4.96 -4.13 2.44
CA VAL A 139 -4.93 -2.70 2.79
C VAL A 139 -6.16 -2.03 2.20
N THR A 140 -6.97 -1.42 3.04
CA THR A 140 -8.11 -0.59 2.63
C THR A 140 -7.81 0.87 2.95
N ARG A 141 -8.06 1.74 1.97
CA ARG A 141 -7.91 3.19 2.11
C ARG A 141 -9.10 3.90 1.52
N THR A 142 -9.50 4.97 2.18
CA THR A 142 -10.60 5.84 1.74
C THR A 142 -10.11 7.28 1.71
N ARG A 143 -10.58 8.04 0.72
CA ARG A 143 -10.32 9.47 0.60
C ARG A 143 -11.56 10.19 0.10
N THR A 144 -11.90 11.31 0.74
CA THR A 144 -12.94 12.22 0.28
C THR A 144 -12.33 13.44 -0.39
N VAL A 145 -12.88 13.86 -1.52
CA VAL A 145 -12.42 15.01 -2.30
C VAL A 145 -13.62 15.79 -2.85
N ARG A 146 -13.51 17.11 -2.90
CA ARG A 146 -14.50 17.96 -3.56
C ARG A 146 -14.27 17.87 -5.07
N VAL A 147 -15.32 17.57 -5.84
CA VAL A 147 -15.27 17.58 -7.31
C VAL A 147 -15.35 19.03 -7.80
N GLY A 148 -14.59 19.34 -8.84
CA GLY A 148 -14.53 20.69 -9.40
C GLY A 148 -13.21 21.38 -9.09
N PRO A 149 -12.83 22.38 -9.92
CA PRO A 149 -11.59 23.12 -9.76
C PRO A 149 -11.53 23.72 -8.35
N ARG A 150 -10.35 23.62 -7.74
CA ARG A 150 -10.07 24.35 -6.50
C ARG A 150 -10.22 25.82 -6.81
N THR A 151 -11.29 26.44 -6.29
CA THR A 151 -11.41 27.89 -6.36
C THR A 151 -10.17 28.46 -5.66
N PRO A 152 -9.34 29.27 -6.34
CA PRO A 152 -8.22 29.91 -5.65
C PRO A 152 -8.80 30.77 -4.53
N ASP A 153 -8.31 30.55 -3.32
CA ASP A 153 -8.64 31.36 -2.15
C ASP A 153 -8.19 32.80 -2.43
N GLY A 154 -9.04 33.66 -3.01
CA GLY A 154 -8.58 35.03 -3.33
C GLY A 154 -9.41 35.96 -4.21
N GLU A 155 -10.63 35.64 -4.63
CA GLU A 155 -11.46 36.63 -5.35
C GLU A 155 -12.88 36.62 -4.79
N GLN A 156 -13.06 37.38 -3.69
CA GLN A 156 -14.36 37.95 -3.35
C GLN A 156 -14.54 39.23 -4.17
N PRO A 157 -15.70 39.44 -4.84
CA PRO A 157 -16.04 40.75 -5.40
C PRO A 157 -16.27 41.80 -4.31
#